data_AF-A0A3N5S9T3-F1
#
_entry.id   AF-A0A3N5S9T3-F1
#
_cell.length_a   1.000
_cell.length_b   1.000
_cell.length_c   1.000
_cell.angle_alpha   90.00
_cell.angle_beta   90.00
_cell.angle_gamma   90.00
#
_symmetry.space_group_name_H-M   'P 1'
#
loop_
_entity.id
_entity.type
_entity.pdbx_description
1 polymer ?
#
loop_
_entity_poly.entity_id
_entity_poly.type
_entity_poly.pdbx_seq_one_letter_code
_entity_poly.pdbx_strand_id
1 'polypeptide(L)'
;MIGENARETDWKDTVASWASHAMKKAGVQEPLDGAIRLEVVFFLQRPQNHYNSAGKLKAKFNDLHTTKPDATKLLRCLEDALKQIVWRNDSQVCTTIVSKRYGAIPGAQVTISEESPEGGTVTAAAPTPQQASFFNDPVQKTLHPLNRGAE
;
A
#
# COMPACT_ATOMS: atom_id res chain seq x y z
N MET A 1 5.45 -25.98 11.73
CA MET A 1 6.12 -24.96 10.89
C MET A 1 5.07 -23.89 10.60
N ILE A 2 5.15 -22.74 11.26
CA ILE A 2 4.22 -21.62 10.99
C ILE A 2 4.93 -20.79 9.92
N GLY A 3 4.46 -20.91 8.68
CA GLY A 3 5.13 -20.38 7.50
C GLY A 3 5.17 -18.84 7.47
N GLU A 4 6.21 -18.30 6.84
CA GLU A 4 6.45 -16.87 6.62
C GLU A 4 5.29 -16.13 5.91
N ASN A 5 4.32 -16.86 5.37
CA ASN A 5 3.19 -16.34 4.58
C ASN A 5 2.03 -15.77 5.41
N ALA A 6 1.97 -16.01 6.74
CA ALA A 6 0.83 -15.56 7.55
C ALA A 6 0.67 -14.02 7.56
N ARG A 7 1.79 -13.28 7.56
CA ARG A 7 1.78 -11.80 7.52
C ARG A 7 1.41 -11.24 6.14
N GLU A 8 1.66 -12.01 5.09
CA GLU A 8 1.30 -11.64 3.72
C GLU A 8 -0.22 -11.75 3.51
N THR A 9 -0.83 -12.81 4.04
CA THR A 9 -2.28 -12.98 4.06
C THR A 9 -2.97 -11.84 4.82
N ASP A 10 -2.49 -11.49 6.02
CA ASP A 10 -3.06 -10.39 6.82
C ASP A 10 -3.02 -9.04 6.10
N TRP A 11 -1.91 -8.74 5.42
CA TRP A 11 -1.77 -7.49 4.66
C TRP A 11 -2.66 -7.48 3.41
N LYS A 12 -2.73 -8.61 2.69
CA LYS A 12 -3.59 -8.78 1.51
C LYS A 12 -5.07 -8.55 1.85
N ASP A 13 -5.56 -9.17 2.91
CA ASP A 13 -6.95 -9.04 3.35
C ASP A 13 -7.26 -7.61 3.82
N THR A 14 -6.28 -6.96 4.45
CA THR A 14 -6.38 -5.55 4.81
C THR A 14 -6.55 -4.68 3.56
N VAL A 15 -5.66 -4.80 2.58
CA VAL A 15 -5.75 -4.05 1.31
C VAL A 15 -7.08 -4.28 0.60
N ALA A 16 -7.53 -5.54 0.52
CA ALA A 16 -8.81 -5.93 -0.06
C ALA A 16 -10.01 -5.20 0.59
N SER A 17 -10.04 -5.18 1.93
CA SER A 17 -11.09 -4.50 2.71
C SER A 17 -11.12 -2.99 2.45
N TRP A 18 -9.95 -2.34 2.46
CA TRP A 18 -9.84 -0.91 2.19
C TRP A 18 -10.21 -0.55 0.75
N ALA A 19 -9.81 -1.37 -0.22
CA ALA A 19 -10.18 -1.18 -1.62
C ALA A 19 -11.69 -1.26 -1.81
N SER A 20 -12.34 -2.27 -1.21
CA SER A 20 -13.79 -2.45 -1.24
C SER A 20 -14.52 -1.23 -0.62
N HIS A 21 -14.00 -0.71 0.50
CA HIS A 21 -14.54 0.50 1.12
C HIS A 21 -14.39 1.74 0.23
N ALA A 22 -13.22 1.90 -0.41
CA ALA A 22 -12.95 3.02 -1.32
C ALA A 22 -13.86 3.00 -2.55
N MET A 23 -14.06 1.82 -3.17
CA MET A 23 -14.98 1.63 -4.29
C MET A 23 -16.41 2.01 -3.91
N LYS A 24 -16.89 1.51 -2.77
CA LYS A 24 -18.23 1.85 -2.26
C LYS A 24 -18.39 3.35 -2.03
N LYS A 25 -17.38 4.02 -1.46
CA LYS A 25 -17.38 5.47 -1.25
C LYS A 25 -17.42 6.24 -2.58
N ALA A 26 -16.79 5.71 -3.63
CA ALA A 26 -16.81 6.26 -4.98
C ALA A 26 -18.10 5.93 -5.77
N GLY A 27 -19.04 5.16 -5.19
CA GLY A 27 -20.25 4.73 -5.89
C GLY A 27 -20.02 3.60 -6.90
N VAL A 28 -18.83 2.99 -6.90
CA VAL A 28 -18.47 1.86 -7.75
C VAL A 28 -18.85 0.58 -7.02
N GLN A 29 -19.76 -0.20 -7.60
CA GLN A 29 -20.30 -1.42 -6.97
C GLN A 29 -19.68 -2.71 -7.51
N GLU A 30 -19.14 -2.66 -8.72
CA GLU A 30 -18.54 -3.81 -9.42
C GLU A 30 -17.07 -3.50 -9.75
N PRO A 31 -16.22 -4.53 -9.92
CA PRO A 31 -14.87 -4.34 -10.45
C PRO A 31 -14.90 -3.56 -11.77
N LEU A 32 -13.93 -2.65 -11.94
CA LEU A 32 -13.78 -1.84 -13.14
C LEU A 32 -13.57 -2.75 -14.36
N ASP A 33 -14.24 -2.39 -15.44
CA ASP A 33 -14.12 -3.01 -16.75
C ASP A 33 -13.35 -2.06 -17.69
N GLY A 34 -12.41 -2.59 -18.48
CA GLY A 34 -11.56 -1.77 -19.38
C GLY A 34 -10.12 -1.58 -18.91
N ALA A 35 -9.41 -0.66 -19.57
CA ALA A 35 -8.00 -0.36 -19.32
C ALA A 35 -7.84 0.50 -18.06
N ILE A 36 -6.82 0.20 -17.27
CA ILE A 36 -6.61 0.77 -15.94
C ILE A 36 -5.20 1.37 -15.85
N ARG A 37 -5.15 2.57 -15.29
CA ARG A 37 -3.93 3.18 -14.77
C ARG A 37 -3.88 3.01 -13.26
N LEU A 38 -2.77 2.44 -12.79
CA LEU A 38 -2.45 2.19 -11.38
C LEU A 38 -1.25 3.06 -10.96
N GLU A 39 -1.44 3.91 -9.96
CA GLU A 39 -0.36 4.70 -9.36
C GLU A 39 -0.22 4.35 -7.89
N VAL A 40 1.00 4.03 -7.47
CA VAL A 40 1.29 3.58 -6.11
C VAL A 40 2.54 4.24 -5.55
N VAL A 41 2.41 4.76 -4.33
CA VAL A 41 3.54 5.16 -3.49
C VAL A 41 3.52 4.31 -2.23
N PHE A 42 4.54 3.45 -2.06
CA PHE A 42 4.75 2.71 -0.83
C PHE A 42 5.57 3.55 0.14
N PHE A 43 5.03 3.79 1.33
CA PHE A 43 5.72 4.43 2.45
C PHE A 43 6.23 3.35 3.40
N LEU A 44 7.55 3.31 3.60
CA LEU A 44 8.20 2.34 4.47
C LEU A 44 8.77 3.04 5.70
N GLN A 45 8.84 2.29 6.80
CA GLN A 45 9.32 2.83 8.07
C GLN A 45 10.74 3.36 7.91
N ARG A 46 10.95 4.60 8.34
CA ARG A 46 12.27 5.22 8.33
C ARG A 46 13.12 4.66 9.48
N PRO A 47 14.36 4.20 9.21
CA PRO A 47 15.29 3.77 10.25
C PRO A 47 15.55 4.85 11.31
N GLN A 48 15.59 4.47 12.59
CA GLN A 48 15.83 5.41 13.70
C GLN A 48 17.19 6.13 13.57
N ASN A 49 18.19 5.47 13.00
CA ASN A 49 19.51 6.06 12.79
C ASN A 49 19.53 7.18 11.74
N HIS A 50 18.44 7.39 10.98
CA HIS A 50 18.27 8.54 10.09
C HIS A 50 17.98 9.83 10.88
N TYR A 51 17.52 9.71 12.12
CA TYR A 51 17.22 10.82 13.01
C TYR A 51 18.42 11.14 13.92
N ASN A 52 18.53 12.40 14.33
CA ASN A 52 19.44 12.83 15.39
C ASN A 52 18.80 12.63 16.77
N SER A 53 19.53 12.95 17.85
CA SER A 53 19.06 12.83 19.23
C SER A 53 17.83 13.71 19.54
N ALA A 54 17.59 14.76 18.74
CA ALA A 54 16.44 15.65 18.84
C ALA A 54 15.24 15.20 17.96
N GLY A 55 15.30 14.00 17.36
CA GLY A 55 14.23 13.46 16.51
C GLY A 55 14.11 14.12 15.12
N LYS A 56 15.08 14.96 14.72
CA LYS A 56 15.10 15.58 13.39
C LYS A 56 15.86 14.72 12.38
N LEU A 57 15.39 14.70 11.14
CA LEU A 57 16.05 14.00 10.04
C LEU A 57 17.46 14.58 9.79
N LYS A 58 18.48 13.73 9.70
CA LYS A 58 19.83 14.15 9.35
C LYS A 58 19.90 14.51 7.86
N ALA A 59 20.53 15.64 7.53
CA ALA A 59 20.60 16.19 6.17
C ALA A 59 21.16 15.24 5.09
N LYS A 60 21.98 14.25 5.48
CA LYS A 60 22.56 13.26 4.55
C LYS A 60 21.57 12.21 4.04
N PHE A 61 20.39 12.08 4.65
CA PHE A 61 19.38 11.10 4.25
C PHE A 61 18.22 11.79 3.53
N ASN A 62 17.85 11.27 2.36
CA ASN A 62 16.69 11.72 1.60
C ASN A 62 15.48 10.79 1.82
N ASP A 63 14.38 11.03 1.10
CA ASP A 63 13.14 10.24 1.18
C ASP A 63 13.12 8.98 0.31
N LEU A 64 14.18 8.73 -0.47
CA LEU A 64 14.23 7.56 -1.34
C LEU A 64 14.56 6.31 -0.53
N HIS A 65 13.69 5.31 -0.62
CA HIS A 65 13.90 4.04 0.04
C HIS A 65 14.66 3.08 -0.88
N THR A 66 15.96 2.90 -0.65
CA THR A 66 16.83 2.06 -1.51
C THR A 66 17.08 0.65 -0.98
N THR A 67 16.62 0.33 0.24
CA THR A 67 16.76 -1.01 0.83
C THR A 67 15.64 -1.95 0.39
N LYS A 68 15.73 -3.23 0.79
CA LYS A 68 14.60 -4.19 0.70
C LYS A 68 13.43 -3.70 1.55
N PRO A 69 12.17 -4.03 1.19
CA PRO A 69 11.74 -4.80 0.02
C PRO A 69 11.80 -4.02 -1.32
N ASP A 70 11.77 -4.76 -2.43
CA ASP A 70 11.78 -4.22 -3.79
C ASP A 70 10.40 -3.65 -4.17
N ALA A 71 10.36 -2.54 -4.91
CA ALA A 71 9.10 -1.90 -5.29
C ALA A 71 8.20 -2.82 -6.13
N THR A 72 8.79 -3.64 -6.99
CA THR A 72 8.08 -4.61 -7.83
C THR A 72 7.48 -5.76 -7.03
N LYS A 73 8.11 -6.18 -5.93
CA LYS A 73 7.55 -7.20 -5.03
C LYS A 73 6.34 -6.65 -4.28
N LEU A 74 6.46 -5.43 -3.76
CA LEU A 74 5.34 -4.75 -3.11
C LEU A 74 4.16 -4.56 -4.08
N LEU A 75 4.46 -4.13 -5.32
CA LEU A 75 3.46 -3.99 -6.37
C LEU A 75 2.76 -5.32 -6.64
N ARG A 76 3.53 -6.42 -6.79
CA ARG A 76 2.95 -7.73 -7.09
C ARG A 76 1.99 -8.19 -5.99
N CYS A 77 2.36 -8.05 -4.73
CA CYS A 77 1.48 -8.40 -3.61
C CYS A 77 0.24 -7.48 -3.59
N LEU A 78 0.37 -6.19 -3.95
CA LEU A 78 -0.76 -5.26 -4.05
C LEU A 78 -1.72 -5.67 -5.18
N GLU A 79 -1.22 -5.98 -6.37
CA GLU A 79 -2.03 -6.43 -7.50
C GLU A 79 -2.82 -7.69 -7.14
N ASP A 80 -2.17 -8.66 -6.50
CA ASP A 80 -2.83 -9.90 -6.07
C ASP A 80 -3.90 -9.66 -4.99
N ALA A 81 -3.80 -8.57 -4.21
CA ALA A 81 -4.81 -8.14 -3.24
C ALA A 81 -6.00 -7.41 -3.87
N LEU A 82 -5.77 -6.66 -4.94
CA LEU A 82 -6.78 -5.84 -5.61
C LEU A 82 -7.52 -6.60 -6.72
N LYS A 83 -6.90 -7.63 -7.29
CA LYS A 83 -7.51 -8.51 -8.29
C LYS A 83 -8.79 -9.15 -7.76
N GLN A 84 -9.82 -9.20 -8.61
CA GLN A 84 -11.20 -9.60 -8.32
C GLN A 84 -11.98 -8.66 -7.39
N ILE A 85 -11.37 -7.58 -6.91
CA ILE A 85 -12.03 -6.55 -6.10
C ILE A 85 -12.18 -5.28 -6.91
N VAL A 86 -11.05 -4.71 -7.36
CA VAL A 86 -11.05 -3.47 -8.13
C VAL A 86 -11.09 -3.71 -9.63
N TRP A 87 -10.49 -4.79 -10.11
CA TRP A 87 -10.50 -5.21 -11.51
C TRP A 87 -10.60 -6.73 -11.62
N ARG A 88 -10.97 -7.26 -12.78
CA ARG A 88 -11.13 -8.70 -12.98
C ARG A 88 -9.81 -9.39 -13.27
N ASN A 89 -9.00 -8.84 -14.17
CA ASN A 89 -7.73 -9.44 -14.57
C ASN A 89 -6.57 -8.43 -14.50
N ASP A 90 -5.39 -8.88 -14.09
CA ASP A 90 -4.17 -8.06 -14.06
C ASP A 90 -3.84 -7.51 -15.47
N SER A 91 -4.29 -8.18 -16.55
CA SER A 91 -4.17 -7.70 -17.93
C SER A 91 -4.91 -6.39 -18.20
N GLN A 92 -5.83 -5.96 -17.32
CA GLN A 92 -6.51 -4.67 -17.43
C GLN A 92 -5.62 -3.50 -17.01
N VAL A 93 -4.57 -3.75 -16.21
CA VAL A 93 -3.65 -2.69 -15.78
C VAL A 93 -2.67 -2.40 -16.91
N CYS A 94 -2.96 -1.35 -17.70
CA CYS A 94 -2.19 -0.97 -18.87
C CYS A 94 -1.04 -0.02 -18.53
N THR A 95 -1.21 0.79 -17.49
CA THR A 95 -0.18 1.72 -17.02
C THR A 95 0.04 1.58 -15.52
N THR A 96 1.30 1.39 -15.13
CA THR A 96 1.68 1.33 -13.71
C THR A 96 2.81 2.32 -13.39
N ILE A 97 2.56 3.20 -12.41
CA ILE A 97 3.59 4.04 -11.81
C ILE A 97 3.77 3.59 -10.37
N VAL A 98 4.96 3.09 -10.03
CA VAL A 98 5.29 2.63 -8.69
C VAL A 98 6.52 3.35 -8.14
N SER A 99 6.42 3.79 -6.88
CA SER A 99 7.57 4.32 -6.14
C SER A 99 7.57 3.85 -4.69
N LYS A 100 8.75 3.86 -4.06
CA LYS A 100 8.92 3.57 -2.63
C LYS A 100 9.69 4.68 -1.93
N ARG A 101 9.17 5.14 -0.80
CA ARG A 101 9.72 6.25 -0.03
C ARG A 101 9.76 5.90 1.44
N TYR A 102 10.66 6.53 2.18
CA TYR A 102 10.55 6.54 3.63
C TYR A 102 9.41 7.48 4.05
N GLY A 103 8.58 7.02 4.99
CA GLY A 103 7.49 7.81 5.57
C GLY A 103 7.52 7.74 7.10
N ALA A 104 6.90 8.72 7.75
CA ALA A 104 6.67 8.66 9.20
C ALA A 104 5.68 7.53 9.55
N ILE A 105 4.69 7.32 8.67
CA ILE A 105 3.66 6.29 8.80
C ILE A 105 3.84 5.31 7.64
N PRO A 106 4.08 4.01 7.92
CA PRO A 106 4.14 2.97 6.88
C PRO A 106 2.78 2.73 6.24
N GLY A 107 2.75 2.49 4.93
CA GLY A 107 1.51 2.20 4.21
C GLY A 107 1.66 2.25 2.69
N ALA A 108 0.55 2.19 1.98
CA ALA A 108 0.50 2.36 0.54
C ALA A 108 -0.55 3.43 0.20
N GLN A 109 -0.15 4.42 -0.61
CA GLN A 109 -1.10 5.32 -1.26
C GLN A 109 -1.34 4.80 -2.67
N VAL A 110 -2.58 4.46 -2.96
CA VAL A 110 -3.00 3.82 -4.22
C VAL A 110 -4.02 4.73 -4.91
N THR A 111 -3.81 4.99 -6.19
CA THR A 111 -4.74 5.72 -7.06
C THR A 111 -5.01 4.88 -8.30
N ILE A 112 -6.29 4.72 -8.63
CA ILE A 112 -6.76 3.86 -9.71
C ILE A 112 -7.73 4.68 -10.54
N SER A 113 -7.53 4.66 -11.85
CA SER A 113 -8.37 5.38 -12.82
C SER A 113 -8.52 4.56 -14.08
N GLU A 114 -9.67 4.66 -14.74
CA GLU A 114 -9.85 4.17 -16.10
C GLU A 114 -8.91 4.93 -17.05
N GLU A 115 -8.23 4.19 -17.92
CA GLU A 115 -7.32 4.73 -18.91
C GLU A 115 -7.99 4.78 -20.28
N SER A 116 -8.11 5.99 -20.83
CA SER A 116 -8.59 6.19 -22.19
C SER A 116 -7.42 6.16 -23.18
N PRO A 117 -7.56 5.52 -24.36
CA PRO A 117 -6.52 5.47 -25.39
C PRO A 117 -6.10 6.84 -25.93
N GLU A 118 -6.88 7.89 -25.65
CA GLU A 118 -6.67 9.24 -26.18
C GLU A 118 -5.68 10.07 -25.34
N GLY A 119 -4.99 9.45 -24.38
CA GLY A 119 -3.99 10.11 -23.51
C GLY A 119 -4.58 11.13 -22.54
N GLY A 120 -5.90 11.30 -22.53
CA GLY A 120 -6.62 12.11 -21.57
C GLY A 120 -6.69 11.39 -20.23
N THR A 121 -5.88 11.82 -19.27
CA THR A 121 -6.05 11.42 -17.87
C THR A 121 -7.38 12.00 -17.40
N VAL A 122 -8.44 11.20 -17.34
CA VAL A 122 -9.65 11.56 -16.59
C VAL A 122 -9.29 11.49 -15.11
N THR A 123 -8.72 12.57 -14.59
CA THR A 123 -8.57 12.76 -13.15
C THR A 123 -9.96 12.94 -12.57
N ALA A 124 -10.62 11.85 -12.18
CA ALA A 124 -11.60 11.91 -11.11
C ALA A 124 -10.86 12.49 -9.90
N ALA A 125 -11.30 13.67 -9.47
CA ALA A 125 -10.65 14.54 -8.50
C ALA A 125 -9.76 13.78 -7.50
N ALA A 126 -8.48 14.13 -7.51
CA ALA A 126 -7.54 13.74 -6.46
C ALA A 126 -8.23 13.84 -5.10
N PRO A 127 -8.18 12.81 -4.23
CA PRO A 127 -8.49 13.06 -2.84
C PRO A 127 -7.53 14.16 -2.39
N THR A 128 -8.10 15.33 -2.07
CA THR A 128 -7.39 16.42 -1.39
C THR A 128 -6.47 15.79 -0.33
N PRO A 129 -5.23 16.28 -0.13
CA PRO A 129 -4.32 15.79 0.91
C PRO A 129 -4.90 15.79 2.34
N GLN A 130 -6.14 16.25 2.51
CA GLN A 130 -6.90 16.29 3.74
C GLN A 130 -7.85 15.11 4.00
N GLN A 131 -7.93 14.08 3.14
CA GLN A 131 -8.84 12.91 3.39
C GLN A 131 -8.20 11.51 3.23
N ALA A 132 -6.88 11.40 3.24
CA ALA A 132 -6.18 10.11 3.37
C ALA A 132 -5.82 9.77 4.84
N SER A 133 -6.50 10.40 5.80
CA SER A 133 -6.28 10.26 7.24
C SER A 133 -6.83 8.96 7.86
N PHE A 134 -6.91 7.86 7.11
CA PHE A 134 -7.47 6.61 7.65
C PHE A 134 -6.65 5.35 7.36
N PHE A 135 -5.50 5.42 6.70
CA PHE A 135 -4.57 4.29 6.70
C PHE A 135 -3.68 4.32 7.94
N ASN A 136 -4.29 4.30 9.13
CA ASN A 136 -3.57 4.33 10.40
C ASN A 136 -4.34 3.59 11.48
N ASP A 137 -4.12 2.28 11.58
CA ASP A 137 -4.41 1.54 12.82
C ASP A 137 -3.18 0.69 13.18
N PRO A 138 -2.43 1.03 14.25
CA PRO A 138 -1.31 0.23 14.71
C PRO A 138 -1.85 -0.97 15.47
N VAL A 139 -2.02 -2.12 14.80
CA VAL A 139 -2.21 -3.39 15.50
C VAL A 139 -0.87 -3.78 16.14
N GLN A 140 -0.57 -3.16 17.28
CA GLN A 140 0.38 -3.62 18.28
C GLN A 140 -0.20 -4.88 18.93
N LYS A 141 -0.11 -6.02 18.26
CA LYS A 141 -0.33 -7.32 18.92
C LYS A 141 0.96 -7.67 19.67
N THR A 142 1.08 -7.17 20.90
CA THR A 142 2.08 -7.63 21.86
C THR A 142 1.85 -9.11 22.14
N LEU A 143 2.53 -9.98 21.39
CA LEU A 143 2.66 -11.40 21.74
C LEU A 143 3.59 -11.48 22.95
N HIS A 144 3.01 -11.71 24.12
CA HIS A 144 3.75 -12.13 25.31
C HIS A 144 4.43 -13.49 25.02
N PRO A 145 5.68 -13.69 25.45
CA PRO A 145 6.29 -15.01 25.39
C PRO A 145 5.57 -15.96 26.37
N LEU A 146 4.96 -17.01 25.84
CA LEU A 146 4.55 -18.18 26.63
C LEU A 146 5.83 -18.82 27.19
N ASN A 147 6.08 -18.58 28.47
CA ASN A 147 7.13 -19.26 29.21
C ASN A 147 6.78 -20.74 29.32
N ARG A 148 7.67 -21.59 28.79
CA ARG A 148 7.72 -23.03 29.04
C ARG A 148 8.49 -23.26 30.33
N GLY A 149 7.84 -23.87 31.32
CA GLY A 149 8.41 -24.74 32.35
C GLY A 149 7.31 -25.75 32.68
N ALA A 150 7.43 -27.07 32.50
CA ALA A 150 8.41 -27.99 33.10
C ALA A 150 8.43 -27.81 34.63
N GLU A 151 7.45 -28.38 35.32
CA GLU A 151 7.46 -29.71 35.98
C GLU A 151 6.02 -30.21 36.17
#